data_AF-A0A2E8HTH7-F1
#
_entry.id   AF-A0A2E8HTH7-F1
#
_cell.length_a   1.000
_cell.length_b   1.000
_cell.length_c   1.000
_cell.angle_alpha   90.00
_cell.angle_beta   90.00
_cell.angle_gamma   90.00
#
_symmetry.space_group_name_H-M   'P 1'
#
loop_
_entity.id
_entity.type
_entity.pdbx_description
1 polymer ?
#
loop_
_entity_poly.entity_id
_entity_poly.type
_entity_poly.pdbx_seq_one_letter_code
_entity_poly.pdbx_strand_id
1 'polypeptide(L)' 'MAGIKKRGIVTRHHIRTHNDREVVPCMFVGSNGGRGVMVAQYKDTRDLVLDAEQKPVMYNRC' A
#
# COMPACT_ATOMS: atom_id res chain seq x y z
N MET A 1 10.53 2.33 -18.32
CA MET A 1 11.69 1.43 -18.14
C MET A 1 11.94 1.23 -16.66
N ALA A 2 11.41 0.16 -16.07
CA ALA A 2 11.72 -0.22 -14.69
C ALA A 2 13.07 -0.95 -14.71
N GLY A 3 14.11 -0.33 -14.17
CA GLY A 3 15.48 -0.85 -14.23
C GLY A 3 15.59 -2.24 -13.59
N ILE A 4 16.27 -3.15 -14.29
CA ILE A 4 16.61 -4.49 -13.79
C ILE A 4 17.46 -4.32 -12.53
N LYS A 5 16.99 -4.86 -11.39
CA LYS A 5 17.77 -4.87 -10.14
C LYS A 5 19.06 -5.68 -10.35
N LYS A 6 20.16 -4.99 -10.63
CA LYS A 6 21.52 -5.56 -10.69
C LYS A 6 22.06 -5.68 -9.26
N ARG A 7 22.88 -6.70 -8.98
CA ARG A 7 23.57 -6.82 -7.67
C ARG A 7 24.37 -5.53 -7.41
N GLY A 8 24.20 -4.93 -6.23
CA GLY A 8 24.88 -3.69 -5.83
C GLY A 8 24.05 -2.40 -5.94
N ILE A 9 22.83 -2.44 -6.48
CA ILE A 9 21.93 -1.28 -6.47
C ILE A 9 21.32 -1.13 -5.08
N VAL A 10 21.71 -0.07 -4.37
CA VAL A 10 21.09 0.34 -3.10
C VAL A 10 19.74 1.00 -3.40
N THR A 11 18.65 0.25 -3.25
CA THR A 11 17.31 0.82 -3.36
C THR A 11 16.90 1.50 -2.05
N ARG A 12 16.63 2.81 -2.10
CA ARG A 12 16.02 3.53 -0.97
C ARG A 12 14.52 3.24 -0.93
N HIS A 13 14.09 2.45 0.04
CA HIS A 13 12.68 2.22 0.30
C HIS A 13 12.13 3.40 1.08
N HIS A 14 11.26 4.19 0.44
CA HIS A 14 10.53 5.24 1.14
C HIS A 14 9.43 4.61 1.99
N ILE A 15 9.50 4.83 3.30
CA ILE A 15 8.43 4.46 4.23
C ILE A 15 7.29 5.44 3.98
N ARG A 16 6.10 4.90 3.68
CA ARG A 16 4.87 5.69 3.60
C ARG A 16 4.19 5.68 4.95
N THR A 17 3.57 6.80 5.31
CA THR A 17 2.93 7.00 6.62
C THR A 17 1.57 7.62 6.44
N HIS A 18 0.59 7.14 7.19
CA HIS A 18 -0.75 7.71 7.28
C HIS A 18 -1.08 7.94 8.75
N ASN A 19 -1.45 9.16 9.14
CA ASN A 19 -1.68 9.55 10.55
C ASN A 19 -0.53 9.12 11.47
N ASP A 20 0.71 9.46 11.09
CA ASP A 20 1.95 9.13 11.81
C ASP A 20 2.23 7.63 11.99
N ARG A 21 1.47 6.76 11.32
CA ARG A 21 1.64 5.30 11.34
C ARG A 21 2.15 4.80 10.01
N GLU A 22 3.10 3.88 10.05
CA GLU A 22 3.62 3.25 8.84
C GLU A 22 2.55 2.42 8.12
N VAL A 23 2.50 2.53 6.80
CA VAL A 23 1.59 1.76 5.96
C VAL A 23 2.34 0.86 4.98
N VAL A 24 1.74 -0.29 4.68
CA VAL A 24 2.23 -1.28 3.72
C VAL A 24 1.17 -1.54 2.64
N PRO A 25 1.58 -1.93 1.42
CA PRO A 25 0.63 -2.26 0.37
C PRO A 25 -0.05 -3.60 0.67
N CYS A 26 -1.37 -3.64 0.47
CA CYS A 26 -2.19 -4.84 0.54
C CYS A 26 -3.09 -4.94 -0.69
N MET A 27 -3.41 -6.17 -1.12
CA MET A 27 -4.36 -6.39 -2.21
C MET A 27 -5.78 -6.47 -1.64
N PHE A 28 -6.66 -5.58 -2.07
CA PHE A 28 -8.08 -5.61 -1.74
C PHE A 28 -8.89 -6.17 -2.90
N VAL A 29 -9.66 -7.23 -2.66
CA VAL A 29 -10.57 -7.84 -3.63
C VAL A 29 -11.99 -7.52 -3.18
N GLY A 30 -12.74 -6.77 -4.01
CA GLY A 30 -14.12 -6.41 -3.72
C GLY A 30 -15.07 -7.60 -3.83
N SER A 31 -16.30 -7.42 -3.34
CA SER A 31 -17.36 -8.45 -3.33
C SER A 31 -17.71 -9.01 -4.72
N ASN A 32 -17.53 -8.20 -5.77
CA ASN A 32 -17.83 -8.58 -7.14
C ASN A 32 -16.70 -9.40 -7.81
N GLY A 33 -15.63 -9.72 -7.07
CA GLY A 33 -14.46 -10.42 -7.58
C GLY A 33 -13.60 -9.57 -8.53
N GLY A 34 -12.49 -10.13 -9.04
CA GLY A 34 -11.61 -9.49 -10.03
C GLY A 34 -10.13 -9.43 -9.63
N ARG A 35 -9.34 -8.63 -10.37
CA ARG A 35 -7.87 -8.52 -10.20
C ARG A 35 -7.41 -7.85 -8.87
N GLY A 36 -8.36 -7.35 -8.08
CA GLY A 36 -8.08 -6.60 -6.86
C GLY A 36 -7.43 -5.24 -7.12
N VAL A 37 -7.37 -4.40 -6.09
CA VAL A 37 -6.73 -3.08 -6.12
C VAL A 37 -5.72 -2.97 -4.98
N MET A 38 -4.61 -2.26 -5.21
CA MET A 38 -3.58 -2.09 -4.20
C MET A 38 -3.94 -0.94 -3.24
N VAL A 39 -4.25 -1.29 -2.01
CA VAL A 39 -4.68 -0.38 -0.95
C VAL A 39 -3.65 -0.31 0.17
N ALA A 40 -3.75 0.71 1.01
CA ALA A 40 -2.91 0.87 2.18
C ALA A 40 -3.46 0.08 3.38
N GLN A 41 -2.54 -0.49 4.15
CA GLN A 41 -2.81 -1.23 5.38
C GLN A 41 -1.83 -0.77 6.45
N TYR A 42 -2.28 -0.55 7.69
CA TYR A 42 -1.39 -0.20 8.79
C TYR A 42 -0.45 -1.38 9.10
N LYS A 43 0.85 -1.10 9.23
CA LYS A 43 1.88 -2.15 9.38
C LYS A 43 1.78 -2.91 10.70
N ASP A 44 1.42 -2.21 11.76
CA ASP A 44 1.30 -2.69 13.13
C ASP A 44 0.04 -3.53 13.36
N THR A 45 -1.14 -3.05 12.95
CA THR A 45 -2.42 -3.75 13.21
C THR A 45 -2.94 -4.57 12.04
N ARG A 46 -2.44 -4.32 10.83
CA ARG A 46 -2.97 -4.91 9.58
C ARG A 46 -4.40 -4.49 9.25
N ASP A 47 -4.89 -3.42 9.86
CA ASP A 47 -6.17 -2.83 9.49
C ASP A 47 -6.05 -2.08 8.16
N LEU A 48 -7.14 -2.09 7.38
CA LEU A 48 -7.24 -1.27 6.18
C LEU A 48 -7.25 0.20 6.57
N VAL A 49 -6.50 1.00 5.81
CA VAL A 49 -6.61 2.45 5.89
C VAL A 49 -7.87 2.84 5.12
N LEU A 50 -8.84 3.43 5.83
CA LEU A 50 -10.11 3.87 5.26
C LEU A 50 -10.17 5.40 5.22
N ASP A 51 -10.84 5.93 4.20
CA ASP A 51 -11.19 7.35 4.13
C ASP A 51 -12.44 7.67 4.97
N ALA A 52 -12.86 8.94 4.95
CA ALA A 52 -14.06 9.40 5.66
C ALA A 52 -15.36 8.72 5.19
N GLU A 53 -15.38 8.16 3.98
CA GLU A 53 -16.51 7.44 3.39
C GLU A 53 -16.42 5.92 3.62
N GLN A 54 -15.51 5.46 4.50
CA GLN A 54 -15.25 4.04 4.77
C GLN A 54 -14.74 3.26 3.54
N LYS A 55 -14.13 3.94 2.56
CA LYS A 55 -13.53 3.30 1.40
C LYS A 55 -12.02 3.08 1.61
N PRO A 56 -11.47 1.94 1.16
CA PRO A 56 -10.04 1.68 1.24
C PRO A 56 -9.21 2.73 0.50
N VAL A 57 -8.22 3.30 1.17
CA VAL A 57 -7.29 4.26 0.58
C VAL A 57 -6.29 3.53 -0.30
N MET A 58 -6.08 4.01 -1.52
CA MET A 58 -5.10 3.43 -2.44
C MET A 58 -3.68 3.64 -1.92
N TYR A 59 -2.83 2.62 -1.97
CA TYR A 59 -1.46 2.70 -1.44
C TYR A 59 -0.62 3.81 -2.11
N ASN A 60 -0.92 4.14 -3.36
CA ASN A 60 -0.23 5.20 -4.09
C ASN A 60 -0.59 6.62 -3.60
N ARG A 61 -1.68 6.79 -2.84
CA ARG A 61 -2.17 8.07 -2.31
C ARG A 61 -1.73 8.34 -0.86
N CYS A 62 -1.08 7.39 -0.21
CA CYS A 62 -0.49 7.54 1.13
C CYS A 62 0.98 7.96 1.08
#